data_AF-A0A7C2NDV8-F1
#
_entry.id   AF-A0A7C2NDV8-F1
#
_cell.length_a   1.000
_cell.length_b   1.000
_cell.length_c   1.000
_cell.angle_alpha   90.00
_cell.angle_beta   90.00
_cell.angle_gamma   90.00
#
_symmetry.space_group_name_H-M   'P 1'
#
loop_
_entity.id
_entity.type
_entity.pdbx_description
1 polymer ?
#
loop_
_entity_poly.entity_id
_entity_poly.type
_entity_poly.pdbx_seq_one_letter_code
_entity_poly.pdbx_strand_id
1 'polypeptide(L)'
;MRSSAARCALVAVLLLAPPGSRAAELPWDRERVVSLAGQLASEAEALYDEVFRQPIPVGVPDQRRDYHRLKRETRHLRDEARHFARALSGGEGQEETAASFEALLSSARWAEQRARTVFTVRQVQERAARVHALLRELARFYDEPGPLPEPYAR
;
A
#
# COMPACT_ATOMS: atom_id res chain seq x y z
N MET A 1 18.99 61.77 44.72
CA MET A 1 19.79 60.53 44.59
C MET A 1 19.39 59.81 43.32
N ARG A 2 20.38 59.63 42.44
CA ARG A 2 20.56 58.72 41.31
C ARG A 2 19.36 57.93 40.74
N SER A 3 19.17 58.13 39.44
CA SER A 3 18.45 57.37 38.42
C SER A 3 18.78 55.87 38.34
N SER A 4 17.85 55.07 37.78
CA SER A 4 17.98 54.01 36.73
C SER A 4 16.75 53.07 36.85
N ALA A 5 15.74 53.06 35.98
CA ALA A 5 15.65 52.70 34.55
C ALA A 5 15.74 51.20 34.24
N ALA A 6 14.77 50.73 33.42
CA ALA A 6 14.82 49.59 32.48
C ALA A 6 14.73 48.15 33.06
N ARG A 7 14.09 47.15 32.45
CA ARG A 7 13.47 46.98 31.11
C ARG A 7 12.67 45.66 31.10
N CYS A 8 11.66 45.61 30.22
CA CYS A 8 10.93 44.42 29.77
C CYS A 8 11.83 43.27 29.27
N ALA A 9 11.36 42.02 29.38
CA ALA A 9 11.23 41.11 28.23
C ALA A 9 10.56 39.78 28.64
N LEU A 10 9.35 39.56 28.12
CA LEU A 10 8.70 38.26 27.97
C LEU A 10 9.47 37.44 26.94
N VAL A 11 9.77 36.16 27.23
CA VAL A 11 10.15 35.19 26.18
C VAL A 11 9.34 33.92 26.41
N ALA A 12 8.30 33.77 25.60
CA ALA A 12 7.58 32.51 25.41
C ALA A 12 8.44 31.59 24.54
N VAL A 13 8.91 30.47 25.11
CA VAL A 13 9.56 29.39 24.36
C VAL A 13 8.47 28.48 23.83
N LEU A 14 8.10 28.71 22.57
CA LEU A 14 7.29 27.83 21.76
C LEU A 14 8.13 27.46 20.54
N LEU A 15 8.06 26.17 20.16
CA LEU A 15 8.50 25.57 18.89
C LEU A 15 9.94 25.03 18.85
N LEU A 16 10.06 23.70 18.89
CA LEU A 16 10.54 22.93 17.73
C LEU A 16 10.28 21.43 17.98
N ALA A 17 9.06 20.98 17.68
CA ALA A 17 8.87 19.56 17.39
C ALA A 17 9.47 19.31 15.99
N PRO A 18 10.29 18.27 15.78
CA PRO A 18 10.82 17.96 14.46
C PRO A 18 9.64 17.71 13.51
N PRO A 19 9.64 18.30 12.30
CA PRO A 19 8.64 17.97 11.31
C PRO A 19 8.69 16.47 11.08
N GLY A 20 7.56 15.80 11.26
CA GLY A 20 7.41 14.39 10.96
C GLY A 20 7.95 14.12 9.57
N SER A 21 8.75 13.06 9.45
CA SER A 21 9.30 12.53 8.21
C SER A 21 8.17 12.30 7.19
N ARG A 22 7.90 13.30 6.36
CA ARG A 22 7.32 13.11 5.03
C ARG A 22 8.33 12.25 4.27
N ALA A 23 7.92 11.05 3.88
CA ALA A 23 8.71 10.25 2.95
C ALA A 23 8.98 11.12 1.73
N ALA A 24 10.24 11.35 1.39
CA ALA A 24 10.60 12.08 0.19
C ALA A 24 10.05 11.30 -1.02
N GLU A 25 9.16 11.93 -1.77
CA GLU A 25 8.55 11.38 -2.98
C GLU A 25 9.61 11.04 -4.00
N LEU A 26 9.51 9.84 -4.56
CA LEU A 26 10.40 9.45 -5.65
C LEU A 26 9.83 10.01 -6.95
N PRO A 27 10.67 10.63 -7.80
CA PRO A 27 10.24 10.98 -9.15
C PRO A 27 9.75 9.74 -9.88
N TRP A 28 8.75 9.90 -10.74
CA TRP A 28 8.15 8.81 -11.49
C TRP A 28 9.19 8.08 -12.35
N ASP A 29 9.63 6.91 -11.88
CA ASP A 29 10.53 6.01 -12.60
C ASP A 29 9.70 4.88 -13.21
N ARG A 30 9.28 5.10 -14.47
CA ARG A 30 8.41 4.15 -15.19
C ARG A 30 9.03 2.75 -15.29
N GLU A 31 10.33 2.65 -15.56
CA GLU A 31 10.99 1.35 -15.70
C GLU A 31 10.97 0.58 -14.38
N ARG A 32 11.24 1.28 -13.27
CA ARG A 32 11.17 0.69 -11.94
C ARG A 32 9.75 0.27 -11.58
N VAL A 33 8.76 1.13 -11.81
CA VAL A 33 7.36 0.85 -11.48
C VAL A 33 6.82 -0.32 -12.29
N VAL A 34 7.11 -0.40 -13.59
CA VAL A 34 6.74 -1.54 -14.44
C VAL A 34 7.37 -2.83 -13.93
N SER A 35 8.66 -2.79 -13.56
CA SER A 35 9.36 -3.96 -13.00
C SER A 35 8.72 -4.43 -11.68
N LEU A 36 8.41 -3.51 -10.77
CA LEU A 36 7.76 -3.81 -9.51
C LEU A 36 6.34 -4.36 -9.70
N ALA A 37 5.57 -3.80 -10.63
CA ALA A 37 4.24 -4.28 -10.97
C ALA A 37 4.27 -5.69 -11.56
N GLY A 38 5.28 -6.00 -12.40
CA GLY A 38 5.50 -7.36 -12.90
C GLY A 38 5.81 -8.36 -11.78
N GLN A 39 6.67 -7.98 -10.83
CA GLN A 39 6.96 -8.79 -9.65
C GLN A 39 5.71 -8.99 -8.77
N LEU A 40 4.91 -7.94 -8.60
CA LEU A 40 3.66 -7.98 -7.83
C LEU A 40 2.68 -8.98 -8.45
N ALA A 41 2.48 -8.92 -9.76
CA ALA A 41 1.60 -9.86 -10.48
C ALA A 41 2.09 -11.32 -10.33
N SER A 42 3.40 -11.55 -10.41
CA SER A 42 3.99 -12.88 -10.22
C SER A 42 3.82 -13.41 -8.80
N GLU A 43 4.05 -12.59 -7.77
CA GLU A 43 3.87 -13.02 -6.38
C GLU A 43 2.39 -13.21 -6.02
N ALA A 44 1.49 -12.40 -6.58
CA ALA A 44 0.05 -12.58 -6.42
C ALA A 44 -0.44 -13.89 -7.09
N GLU A 45 0.12 -14.27 -8.24
CA GLU A 45 -0.11 -15.59 -8.85
C GLU A 45 0.34 -16.72 -7.94
N ALA A 46 1.57 -16.64 -7.43
CA ALA A 46 2.12 -17.67 -6.56
C ALA A 46 1.33 -17.81 -5.25
N LEU A 47 0.84 -16.70 -4.69
CA LEU A 47 -0.06 -16.70 -3.54
C LEU A 47 -1.40 -17.38 -3.88
N TYR A 48 -1.99 -17.05 -5.03
CA TYR A 48 -3.20 -17.69 -5.53
C TYR A 48 -3.02 -19.21 -5.62
N ASP A 49 -1.96 -19.66 -6.28
CA ASP A 49 -1.70 -21.10 -6.44
C ASP A 49 -1.51 -21.79 -5.08
N GLU A 50 -0.81 -21.16 -4.15
CA GLU A 50 -0.57 -21.72 -2.82
C GLU A 50 -1.88 -21.88 -2.02
N VAL A 51 -2.73 -20.85 -2.02
CA VAL A 51 -4.04 -20.89 -1.36
C VAL A 51 -4.96 -21.94 -2.00
N PHE A 52 -4.93 -22.05 -3.33
CA PHE A 52 -5.81 -22.99 -4.05
C PHE A 52 -5.33 -24.44 -3.96
N ARG A 53 -4.05 -24.69 -3.68
CA ARG A 53 -3.49 -26.01 -3.38
C ARG A 53 -3.80 -26.50 -1.96
N GLN A 54 -4.14 -25.60 -1.02
CA GLN A 54 -4.50 -26.02 0.34
C GLN A 54 -5.81 -26.81 0.37
N PRO A 55 -5.91 -27.89 1.17
CA PRO A 55 -7.15 -28.61 1.35
C PRO A 55 -8.21 -27.73 2.03
N ILE A 56 -9.48 -28.02 1.77
CA ILE A 56 -10.58 -27.33 2.43
C ILE A 56 -10.57 -27.70 3.92
N PRO A 57 -10.57 -26.73 4.86
CA PRO A 57 -10.68 -27.04 6.28
C PRO A 57 -11.96 -27.82 6.58
N VAL A 58 -11.85 -28.92 7.32
CA VAL A 58 -12.95 -29.78 7.77
C VAL A 58 -13.14 -29.64 9.28
N GLY A 59 -14.39 -29.73 9.76
CA GLY A 59 -14.71 -29.80 11.19
C GLY A 59 -15.15 -28.50 11.87
N VAL A 60 -15.04 -27.33 11.21
CA VAL A 60 -15.54 -26.04 11.75
C VAL A 60 -16.23 -25.24 10.63
N PRO A 61 -17.56 -24.99 10.70
CA PRO A 61 -18.30 -24.27 9.66
C PRO A 61 -17.73 -22.88 9.32
N ASP A 62 -17.26 -22.13 10.32
CA ASP A 62 -16.71 -20.79 10.13
C ASP A 62 -15.40 -20.80 9.33
N GLN A 63 -14.52 -21.79 9.57
CA GLN A 63 -13.28 -21.94 8.82
C GLN A 63 -13.52 -22.22 7.34
N ARG A 64 -14.55 -23.01 7.01
CA ARG A 64 -14.91 -23.28 5.61
C ARG A 64 -15.37 -22.01 4.90
N ARG A 65 -16.21 -21.19 5.54
CA ARG A 65 -16.66 -19.91 5.00
C ARG A 65 -15.47 -18.96 4.77
N ASP A 66 -14.58 -18.86 5.75
CA ASP A 66 -13.43 -17.97 5.68
C ASP A 66 -12.41 -18.43 4.63
N TYR A 67 -12.21 -19.75 4.49
CA TYR A 67 -11.41 -20.34 3.40
C TYR A 67 -11.96 -19.96 2.01
N HIS A 68 -13.26 -20.15 1.77
CA HIS A 68 -13.86 -19.77 0.50
C HIS A 68 -13.79 -18.27 0.23
N ARG A 69 -13.87 -17.45 1.28
CA ARG A 69 -13.70 -16.02 1.14
C ARG A 69 -12.26 -15.67 0.79
N LEU A 70 -11.27 -16.23 1.50
CA LEU A 70 -9.85 -16.06 1.17
C LEU A 70 -9.57 -16.41 -0.30
N LYS A 71 -10.10 -17.54 -0.80
CA LYS A 71 -9.97 -17.90 -2.23
C LYS A 71 -10.49 -16.83 -3.19
N ARG A 72 -11.60 -16.17 -2.86
CA ARG A 72 -12.13 -15.07 -3.68
C ARG A 72 -11.23 -13.84 -3.61
N GLU A 73 -10.81 -13.43 -2.40
CA GLU A 73 -9.94 -12.26 -2.23
C GLU A 73 -8.60 -12.47 -2.93
N THR A 74 -7.97 -13.64 -2.80
CA THR A 74 -6.69 -13.93 -3.46
C THR A 74 -6.84 -13.98 -4.98
N ARG A 75 -7.97 -14.48 -5.50
CA ARG A 75 -8.26 -14.41 -6.94
C ARG A 75 -8.38 -12.97 -7.41
N HIS A 76 -9.15 -12.16 -6.67
CA HIS A 76 -9.36 -10.76 -7.00
C HIS A 76 -8.04 -9.99 -7.01
N LEU A 77 -7.24 -10.11 -5.96
CA LEU A 77 -5.90 -9.53 -5.86
C LEU A 77 -4.99 -9.89 -7.05
N ARG A 78 -4.99 -11.16 -7.45
CA ARG A 78 -4.22 -11.64 -8.62
C ARG A 78 -4.69 -10.97 -9.91
N ASP A 79 -6.01 -10.88 -10.11
CA ASP A 79 -6.59 -10.31 -11.32
C ASP A 79 -6.31 -8.79 -11.39
N GLU A 80 -6.42 -8.07 -10.28
CA GLU A 80 -6.05 -6.66 -10.16
C GLU A 80 -4.56 -6.44 -10.42
N ALA A 81 -3.69 -7.28 -9.84
CA ALA A 81 -2.24 -7.12 -9.99
C ALA A 81 -1.81 -7.33 -11.45
N ARG A 82 -2.44 -8.29 -12.14
CA ARG A 82 -2.22 -8.52 -13.57
C ARG A 82 -2.74 -7.37 -14.42
N HIS A 83 -3.91 -6.82 -14.09
CA HIS A 83 -4.45 -5.67 -14.80
C HIS A 83 -3.54 -4.45 -14.65
N PHE A 84 -3.14 -4.12 -13.42
CA PHE A 84 -2.22 -3.04 -13.11
C PHE A 84 -0.87 -3.17 -13.82
N ALA A 85 -0.25 -4.36 -13.80
CA ALA A 85 1.00 -4.61 -14.51
C ALA A 85 0.86 -4.43 -16.04
N ARG A 86 -0.29 -4.82 -16.62
CA ARG A 86 -0.58 -4.63 -18.04
C ARG A 86 -0.78 -3.15 -18.39
N ALA A 87 -1.53 -2.41 -17.59
CA ALA A 87 -1.73 -0.97 -17.75
C ALA A 87 -0.40 -0.21 -17.83
N LEU A 88 0.47 -0.42 -16.83
CA LEU A 88 1.79 0.20 -16.78
C LEU A 88 2.69 -0.20 -17.97
N SER A 89 2.69 -1.50 -18.31
CA SER A 89 3.44 -1.99 -19.48
C SER A 89 2.91 -1.40 -20.80
N GLY A 90 1.59 -1.15 -20.85
CA GLY A 90 0.89 -0.53 -21.98
C GLY A 90 1.14 0.96 -22.14
N GLY A 91 1.75 1.63 -21.16
CA GLY A 91 2.10 3.05 -21.24
C GLY A 91 1.33 3.95 -20.29
N GLU A 92 0.38 3.43 -19.52
CA GLU A 92 -0.35 4.23 -18.53
C GLU A 92 0.61 4.77 -17.46
N GLY A 93 0.39 6.02 -17.06
CA GLY A 93 1.22 6.76 -16.12
C GLY A 93 0.73 6.63 -14.67
N GLN A 94 1.31 7.46 -13.81
CA GLN A 94 1.03 7.48 -12.37
C GLN A 94 -0.44 7.80 -12.09
N GLU A 95 -0.97 8.88 -12.67
CA GLU A 95 -2.35 9.32 -12.44
C GLU A 95 -3.37 8.31 -12.97
N GLU A 96 -3.15 7.76 -14.17
CA GLU A 96 -4.07 6.81 -14.80
C GLU A 96 -4.19 5.50 -14.01
N THR A 97 -3.11 5.11 -13.34
CA THR A 97 -3.04 3.84 -12.60
C THR A 97 -3.28 3.99 -11.09
N ALA A 98 -3.43 5.22 -10.58
CA ALA A 98 -3.59 5.49 -9.15
C ALA A 98 -4.79 4.76 -8.53
N ALA A 99 -5.96 4.81 -9.17
CA ALA A 99 -7.15 4.11 -8.69
C ALA A 99 -6.97 2.58 -8.63
N SER A 100 -6.28 2.01 -9.63
CA SER A 100 -5.95 0.57 -9.64
C SER A 100 -4.96 0.21 -8.53
N PHE A 101 -4.01 1.10 -8.22
CA PHE A 101 -3.07 0.91 -7.12
C PHE A 101 -3.76 0.98 -5.74
N GLU A 102 -4.69 1.91 -5.54
CA GLU A 102 -5.49 1.98 -4.30
C GLU A 102 -6.36 0.74 -4.08
N ALA A 103 -6.98 0.22 -5.15
CA ALA A 103 -7.74 -1.02 -5.11
C ALA A 103 -6.84 -2.19 -4.67
N LEU A 104 -5.64 -2.30 -5.24
CA LEU A 104 -4.63 -3.31 -4.86
C LEU A 104 -4.23 -3.23 -3.38
N LEU A 105 -3.99 -2.03 -2.85
CA LEU A 105 -3.68 -1.84 -1.43
C LEU A 105 -4.82 -2.34 -0.53
N SER A 106 -6.06 -2.07 -0.92
CA SER A 106 -7.25 -2.53 -0.20
C SER A 106 -7.37 -4.05 -0.23
N SER A 107 -7.31 -4.66 -1.42
CA SER A 107 -7.38 -6.11 -1.62
C SER A 107 -6.29 -6.88 -0.85
N ALA A 108 -5.05 -6.37 -0.85
CA ALA A 108 -3.95 -7.01 -0.14
C ALA A 108 -4.17 -7.04 1.38
N ARG A 109 -4.60 -5.93 1.98
CA ARG A 109 -4.91 -5.86 3.43
C ARG A 109 -5.98 -6.88 3.83
N TRP A 110 -7.03 -7.02 3.02
CA TRP A 110 -8.09 -7.99 3.27
C TRP A 110 -7.59 -9.43 3.16
N ALA A 111 -6.79 -9.74 2.14
CA ALA A 111 -6.21 -11.06 1.94
C ALA A 111 -5.28 -11.45 3.11
N GLU A 112 -4.42 -10.53 3.57
CA GLU A 112 -3.51 -10.78 4.70
C GLU A 112 -4.26 -11.03 6.01
N GLN A 113 -5.21 -10.14 6.36
CA GLN A 113 -5.99 -10.28 7.59
C GLN A 113 -6.68 -11.65 7.65
N ARG A 114 -7.20 -12.14 6.52
CA ARG A 114 -7.86 -13.45 6.43
C ARG A 114 -6.88 -14.61 6.40
N ALA A 115 -5.75 -14.47 5.71
CA ALA A 115 -4.71 -15.50 5.70
C ALA A 115 -4.24 -15.82 7.12
N ARG A 116 -4.06 -14.80 7.97
CA ARG A 116 -3.71 -14.97 9.39
C ARG A 116 -4.77 -15.73 10.20
N THR A 117 -6.05 -15.58 9.87
CA THR A 117 -7.16 -16.23 10.58
C THR A 117 -7.40 -17.67 10.12
N VAL A 118 -7.27 -17.94 8.81
CA VAL A 118 -7.60 -19.24 8.22
C VAL A 118 -6.42 -20.20 8.24
N PHE A 119 -5.19 -19.69 8.12
CA PHE A 119 -4.01 -20.53 7.88
C PHE A 119 -2.78 -20.12 8.70
N THR A 120 -2.13 -21.12 9.28
CA THR A 120 -0.79 -21.02 9.87
C THR A 120 0.30 -21.50 8.90
N VAL A 121 -0.06 -21.79 7.64
CA VAL A 121 0.86 -22.31 6.63
C VAL A 121 1.86 -21.23 6.26
N ARG A 122 3.11 -21.44 6.68
CA ARG A 122 4.22 -20.48 6.52
C ARG A 122 4.38 -20.00 5.08
N GLN A 123 4.18 -20.88 4.08
CA GLN A 123 4.34 -20.53 2.67
C GLN A 123 3.33 -19.46 2.21
N VAL A 124 2.05 -19.57 2.63
CA VAL A 124 1.02 -18.57 2.31
C VAL A 124 1.36 -17.23 2.95
N GLN A 125 1.82 -17.26 4.21
CA GLN A 125 2.22 -16.06 4.95
C GLN A 125 3.43 -15.37 4.30
N GLU A 126 4.46 -16.12 3.92
CA GLU A 126 5.64 -15.59 3.23
C GLU A 126 5.29 -14.97 1.88
N ARG A 127 4.39 -15.59 1.10
CA ARG A 127 3.92 -15.05 -0.19
C ARG A 127 3.12 -13.77 0.02
N ALA A 128 2.19 -13.74 0.98
CA ALA A 128 1.44 -12.53 1.32
C ALA A 128 2.37 -11.40 1.78
N ALA A 129 3.39 -11.70 2.58
CA ALA A 129 4.38 -10.72 3.02
C ALA A 129 5.18 -10.14 1.84
N ARG A 130 5.55 -10.95 0.84
CA ARG A 130 6.22 -10.46 -0.39
C ARG A 130 5.32 -9.53 -1.21
N VAL A 131 4.05 -9.88 -1.40
CA VAL A 131 3.06 -8.98 -2.04
C VAL A 131 2.99 -7.64 -1.31
N HIS A 132 2.91 -7.66 0.02
CA HIS A 132 2.90 -6.44 0.82
C HIS A 132 4.17 -5.61 0.72
N ALA A 133 5.34 -6.25 0.66
CA ALA A 133 6.62 -5.56 0.49
C ALA A 133 6.66 -4.83 -0.86
N LEU A 134 6.22 -5.48 -1.94
CA LEU A 134 6.15 -4.89 -3.28
C LEU A 134 5.17 -3.72 -3.35
N LEU A 135 3.98 -3.85 -2.75
CA LEU A 135 3.01 -2.75 -2.66
C LEU A 135 3.56 -1.55 -1.87
N ARG A 136 4.32 -1.81 -0.81
CA ARG A 136 4.98 -0.74 -0.04
C ARG A 136 6.06 -0.02 -0.85
N GLU A 137 6.80 -0.77 -1.68
CA GLU A 137 7.79 -0.17 -2.56
C GLU A 137 7.13 0.67 -3.66
N LEU A 138 6.06 0.15 -4.28
CA LEU A 138 5.23 0.87 -5.25
C LEU A 138 4.62 2.14 -4.64
N ALA A 139 4.14 2.10 -3.39
CA ALA A 139 3.52 3.26 -2.74
C ALA A 139 4.41 4.52 -2.75
N ARG A 140 5.73 4.36 -2.75
CA ARG A 140 6.68 5.48 -2.80
C ARG A 140 6.64 6.28 -4.10
N PHE A 141 6.02 5.72 -5.15
CA PHE A 141 5.80 6.33 -6.46
C PHE A 141 4.34 6.80 -6.67
N TYR A 142 3.45 6.59 -5.69
CA TYR A 142 2.02 6.98 -5.77
C TYR A 142 1.59 7.95 -4.67
N ASP A 143 2.39 8.16 -3.61
CA ASP A 143 2.19 9.30 -2.69
C ASP A 143 2.50 10.61 -3.46
N GLU A 144 1.55 11.55 -3.52
CA GLU A 144 1.72 12.89 -4.14
C GLU A 144 1.05 13.98 -3.27
N PRO A 145 1.55 15.22 -3.17
CA PRO A 145 0.73 16.41 -3.08
C PRO A 145 0.42 16.85 -4.50
N GLY A 146 -0.67 16.37 -5.08
CA GLY A 146 -1.22 17.04 -6.26
C GLY A 146 -1.47 18.52 -5.90
N PRO A 147 -1.06 19.49 -6.74
CA PRO A 147 -1.44 20.88 -6.51
C PRO A 147 -2.96 20.96 -6.45
N LEU A 148 -3.51 21.63 -5.43
CA LEU A 148 -4.92 22.01 -5.46
C LEU A 148 -5.16 22.73 -6.80
N PRO A 149 -6.21 22.39 -7.57
CA PRO A 149 -6.56 23.19 -8.73
C PRO A 149 -6.65 24.64 -8.26
N GLU A 150 -5.90 25.54 -8.91
CA GLU A 150 -5.92 26.95 -8.56
C GLU A 150 -7.38 27.41 -8.43
N PRO A 151 -7.73 28.20 -7.41
CA PRO A 151 -9.08 28.72 -7.29
C PRO A 151 -9.39 29.43 -8.60
N TYR A 152 -10.46 29.00 -9.28
CA TYR A 152 -10.96 29.62 -10.50
C TYR A 152 -10.84 31.14 -10.37
N ALA A 153 -9.82 31.70 -11.00
CA ALA A 153 -9.72 33.14 -11.16
C ALA A 153 -10.87 33.53 -12.09
N ARG A 154 -11.87 34.17 -11.53
CA ARG A 154 -12.78 35.05 -12.24
C ARG A 154 -12.46 36.48 -11.85
#